data_AF-A0A6N7XUI4-F1
#
_entry.id   AF-A0A6N7XUI4-F1
#
_cell.length_a   1.000
_cell.length_b   1.000
_cell.length_c   1.000
_cell.angle_alpha   90.00
_cell.angle_beta   90.00
_cell.angle_gamma   90.00
#
_symmetry.space_group_name_H-M   'P 1'
#
loop_
_entity.id
_entity.type
_entity.pdbx_description
1 polymer ?
#
loop_
_entity_poly.entity_id
_entity_poly.type
_entity_poly.pdbx_seq_one_letter_code
_entity_poly.pdbx_strand_id
1 'polypeptide(L)'
;MRIGKFAESNNLTIDTVRHYMELGLIIPEMQGGQYYFDSRCKLDLDEVLNLKTMGFTLNEIKSIFIFRRLGNLTPYEQNQYYKAFFENKYISVGKEIENLREVRKKLKYKIQELESLNINPKNKIGIDFKHLNVFKCLKCNSNLVLSKGNVDNNKIIDGVLRCSCGLEYIIEDGILVINQQSKGHGVNFDFNYIVEYISLTDIEYLDKVYRNLELIHKKIEFDEFKNKMILELGSGSGFFLRHIYNELPDDAIYIAVDNDLERHKFLKNMLELMNCNKNIIFICTDFSEIPIEDKSIDVLVDFTGSSNYGFLNEEFLLKEIDKYIKGSAWLIGTYIMFKNFSINSKIAEEYRKSFILNNIQENINNLHYKPIYENVSAPLDKGGKYEDYFVKGEEVYSYLYYGKR
;
A
#
# COMPACT_ATOMS: atom_id res chain seq x y z
N MET A 1 -1.06 -40.90 -41.21
CA MET A 1 -2.27 -40.09 -40.90
C MET A 1 -1.94 -38.61 -40.95
N ARG A 2 -2.89 -37.71 -41.22
CA ARG A 2 -2.66 -36.25 -41.27
C ARG A 2 -2.50 -35.65 -39.87
N ILE A 3 -1.87 -34.47 -39.77
CA ILE A 3 -1.55 -33.81 -38.49
C ILE A 3 -2.74 -33.66 -37.54
N GLY A 4 -3.93 -33.28 -38.04
CA GLY A 4 -5.13 -33.13 -37.19
C GLY A 4 -5.55 -34.44 -36.53
N LYS A 5 -5.61 -35.52 -37.31
CA LYS A 5 -5.92 -36.87 -36.79
C LYS A 5 -4.82 -37.42 -35.89
N PHE A 6 -3.56 -37.10 -36.18
CA PHE A 6 -2.43 -37.47 -35.32
C PHE A 6 -2.50 -36.75 -33.97
N ALA A 7 -2.78 -35.45 -33.95
CA ALA A 7 -2.93 -34.69 -32.72
C ALA A 7 -4.12 -35.20 -31.87
N GLU A 8 -5.28 -35.39 -32.51
CA GLU A 8 -6.50 -35.91 -31.88
C GLU A 8 -6.28 -37.31 -31.27
N SER A 9 -5.73 -38.26 -32.04
CA SER A 9 -5.49 -39.63 -31.57
C SER A 9 -4.47 -39.74 -30.43
N ASN A 10 -3.73 -38.67 -30.15
CA ASN A 10 -2.73 -38.61 -29.08
C ASN A 10 -3.10 -37.61 -27.97
N ASN A 11 -4.30 -37.03 -28.00
CA ASN A 11 -4.75 -35.99 -27.07
C ASN A 11 -3.79 -34.79 -27.00
N LEU A 12 -3.29 -34.33 -28.15
CA LEU A 12 -2.43 -33.16 -28.28
C LEU A 12 -3.08 -32.08 -29.14
N THR A 13 -2.65 -30.84 -28.97
CA THR A 13 -2.98 -29.77 -29.91
C THR A 13 -2.12 -29.88 -31.16
N ILE A 14 -2.63 -29.39 -32.30
CA ILE A 14 -1.87 -29.31 -33.54
C ILE A 14 -0.58 -28.51 -33.34
N ASP A 15 -0.63 -27.43 -32.55
CA ASP A 15 0.54 -26.60 -32.28
C ASP A 15 1.60 -27.31 -31.42
N THR A 16 1.20 -28.18 -30.49
CA THR A 16 2.16 -29.03 -29.76
C THR A 16 2.88 -29.99 -30.70
N VAL A 17 2.14 -30.60 -31.64
CA VAL A 17 2.73 -31.49 -32.65
C VAL A 17 3.68 -30.71 -33.57
N ARG A 18 3.30 -29.51 -34.02
CA ARG A 18 4.17 -28.62 -34.81
C ARG A 18 5.45 -28.27 -34.06
N HIS A 19 5.34 -27.92 -32.78
CA HIS A 19 6.49 -27.61 -31.96
C HIS A 19 7.47 -28.80 -31.83
N TYR A 20 6.95 -30.02 -31.66
CA TYR A 20 7.79 -31.22 -31.67
C TYR A 20 8.43 -31.50 -33.03
N MET A 21 7.75 -31.15 -34.13
CA MET A 21 8.33 -31.21 -35.47
C MET A 21 9.47 -30.19 -35.65
N GLU A 22 9.28 -28.95 -35.23
CA GLU A 22 10.29 -27.89 -35.28
C GLU A 22 11.56 -28.26 -34.50
N LEU A 23 11.38 -28.92 -33.35
CA LEU A 23 12.50 -29.42 -32.56
C LEU A 23 13.18 -30.67 -33.15
N GLY A 24 12.60 -31.27 -34.20
CA GLY A 24 13.09 -32.49 -34.83
C GLY A 24 12.81 -33.77 -34.03
N LEU A 25 11.90 -33.69 -33.05
CA LEU A 25 11.53 -34.84 -32.22
C LEU A 25 10.62 -35.80 -32.98
N ILE A 26 9.72 -35.27 -33.82
CA ILE A 26 8.85 -36.03 -34.70
C ILE A 26 9.12 -35.58 -36.14
N ILE A 27 9.39 -36.52 -37.05
CA ILE A 27 9.75 -36.21 -38.43
C ILE A 27 8.73 -36.87 -39.38
N PRO A 28 7.63 -36.17 -39.73
CA PRO A 28 6.64 -36.69 -40.67
C PRO A 28 7.12 -36.57 -42.12
N GLU A 29 6.53 -37.36 -43.01
CA GLU A 29 6.77 -37.24 -44.45
C GLU A 29 5.91 -36.13 -45.05
N MET A 30 6.46 -35.36 -45.98
CA MET A 30 5.70 -34.35 -46.72
C MET A 30 5.27 -34.91 -48.08
N GLN A 31 3.96 -35.05 -48.28
CA GLN A 31 3.36 -35.51 -49.53
C GLN A 31 2.35 -34.47 -50.03
N GLY A 32 2.59 -33.89 -51.21
CA GLY A 32 1.66 -32.94 -51.84
C GLY A 32 1.33 -31.71 -50.99
N GLY A 33 2.30 -31.19 -50.23
CA GLY A 33 2.13 -30.01 -49.37
C GLY A 33 1.47 -30.30 -48.01
N GLN A 34 1.24 -31.57 -47.66
CA GLN A 34 0.68 -31.98 -46.38
C GLN A 34 1.61 -32.96 -45.64
N TYR A 35 1.62 -32.87 -44.32
CA TYR A 35 2.39 -33.77 -43.46
C TYR A 35 1.62 -35.05 -43.16
N TYR A 36 2.29 -36.18 -43.36
CA TYR A 36 1.81 -37.53 -43.10
C TYR A 36 2.67 -38.20 -42.03
N PHE A 37 2.02 -38.60 -40.94
CA PHE A 37 2.62 -39.23 -39.77
C PHE A 37 2.45 -40.75 -39.88
N ASP A 38 3.56 -41.47 -39.81
CA ASP A 38 3.61 -42.93 -39.88
C ASP A 38 3.69 -43.55 -38.47
N SER A 39 3.91 -44.87 -38.40
CA SER A 39 4.08 -45.57 -37.13
C SER A 39 5.36 -45.15 -36.40
N ARG A 40 6.41 -44.71 -37.09
CA ARG A 40 7.65 -44.23 -36.46
C ARG A 40 7.41 -42.91 -35.73
N CYS A 41 6.65 -42.01 -36.34
CA CYS A 41 6.22 -40.77 -35.71
C CYS A 41 5.45 -41.01 -34.40
N LYS A 42 4.64 -42.08 -34.35
CA LYS A 42 3.90 -42.47 -33.14
C LYS A 42 4.85 -42.99 -32.05
N LEU A 43 5.80 -43.86 -32.41
CA LEU A 43 6.81 -44.36 -31.46
C LEU A 43 7.69 -43.24 -30.90
N ASP A 44 8.15 -42.34 -31.77
CA ASP A 44 8.91 -41.16 -31.36
C ASP A 44 8.10 -40.29 -30.39
N LEU A 45 6.82 -40.05 -30.68
CA LEU A 45 5.95 -39.29 -29.80
C LEU A 45 5.76 -39.96 -28.44
N ASP A 46 5.48 -41.27 -28.41
CA ASP A 46 5.26 -42.02 -27.17
C ASP A 46 6.49 -41.94 -26.26
N GLU A 47 7.68 -41.98 -26.84
CA GLU A 47 8.93 -41.83 -26.12
C GLU A 47 9.19 -40.40 -25.63
N VAL A 48 8.91 -39.38 -26.45
CA VAL A 48 8.96 -37.98 -25.98
C VAL A 48 8.07 -37.81 -24.77
N LEU A 49 6.83 -38.30 -24.82
CA LEU A 49 5.88 -38.21 -23.71
C LEU A 49 6.40 -38.95 -22.48
N ASN A 50 6.92 -40.17 -22.64
CA ASN A 50 7.49 -40.94 -21.55
C ASN A 50 8.67 -40.21 -20.88
N LEU A 51 9.64 -39.71 -21.66
CA LEU A 51 10.78 -38.96 -21.14
C LEU A 51 10.34 -37.66 -20.43
N LYS A 52 9.30 -36.99 -20.92
CA LYS A 52 8.71 -35.83 -20.21
C LYS A 52 8.14 -36.23 -18.85
N THR A 53 7.54 -37.41 -18.69
CA THR A 53 7.05 -37.86 -17.37
C THR A 53 8.19 -38.04 -16.35
N MET A 54 9.42 -38.29 -16.82
CA MET A 54 10.63 -38.39 -16.01
C MET A 54 11.32 -37.04 -15.80
N GLY A 55 10.68 -35.94 -16.22
CA GLY A 55 11.18 -34.58 -16.02
C GLY A 55 12.23 -34.11 -17.04
N PHE A 56 12.47 -34.85 -18.13
CA PHE A 56 13.36 -34.37 -19.19
C PHE A 56 12.74 -33.18 -19.93
N THR A 57 13.55 -32.17 -20.16
CA THR A 57 13.22 -31.02 -21.01
C THR A 57 13.26 -31.43 -22.49
N LEU A 58 12.57 -30.68 -23.35
CA LEU A 58 12.54 -30.98 -24.79
C LEU A 58 13.94 -30.95 -25.43
N ASN A 59 14.86 -30.12 -24.90
CA ASN A 59 16.25 -30.06 -25.37
C ASN A 59 17.07 -31.28 -24.95
N GLU A 60 16.85 -31.81 -23.74
CA GLU A 60 17.48 -33.06 -23.30
C GLU A 60 16.96 -34.24 -24.15
N ILE A 61 15.65 -34.30 -24.40
CA ILE A 61 15.03 -35.32 -25.25
C ILE A 61 15.58 -35.25 -26.68
N LYS A 62 15.73 -34.05 -27.24
CA LYS A 62 16.34 -33.85 -28.56
C LYS A 62 17.76 -34.42 -28.60
N SER A 63 18.55 -34.17 -27.55
CA SER A 63 19.91 -34.71 -27.44
C SER A 63 19.89 -36.24 -27.45
N ILE A 64 19.03 -36.85 -26.64
CA ILE A 64 18.82 -38.30 -26.60
C ILE A 64 18.48 -38.85 -28.00
N PHE A 65 17.60 -38.18 -28.73
CA PHE A 65 17.14 -38.60 -30.06
C PHE A 65 18.25 -38.48 -31.12
N ILE A 66 19.09 -37.43 -31.05
CA ILE A 66 20.24 -37.26 -31.94
C ILE A 66 21.23 -38.41 -31.77
N PHE A 67 21.58 -38.75 -30.52
CA PHE A 67 22.48 -39.87 -30.24
C PHE A 67 21.91 -41.20 -30.73
N ARG A 68 20.58 -41.40 -30.60
CA ARG A 68 19.91 -42.59 -31.15
C ARG A 68 20.06 -42.72 -32.65
N ARG A 69 19.69 -41.65 -33.35
CA ARG A 69 19.41 -41.68 -34.78
C ARG A 69 20.68 -41.56 -35.61
N LEU A 70 21.71 -40.88 -35.10
CA LEU A 70 22.96 -40.62 -35.82
C LEU A 70 24.15 -41.40 -35.30
N GLY A 71 24.08 -41.96 -34.08
CA GLY A 71 25.25 -42.55 -33.43
C GLY A 71 25.79 -43.84 -34.07
N ASN A 72 24.99 -44.59 -34.85
CA ASN A 72 25.33 -45.93 -35.40
C ASN A 72 26.03 -46.85 -34.37
N LEU A 73 25.70 -46.69 -33.10
CA LEU A 73 26.33 -47.37 -31.97
C LEU A 73 25.89 -48.84 -31.93
N THR A 74 26.78 -49.72 -31.46
CA THR A 74 26.41 -51.11 -31.16
C THR A 74 25.33 -51.15 -30.06
N PRO A 75 24.52 -52.22 -29.96
CA PRO A 75 23.51 -52.33 -28.90
C PRO A 75 24.05 -52.15 -27.47
N TYR A 76 25.31 -52.53 -27.24
CA TYR A 76 25.98 -52.34 -25.95
C TYR A 76 26.29 -50.86 -25.68
N GLU A 77 26.88 -50.16 -26.65
CA GLU A 77 27.22 -48.74 -26.54
C GLU A 77 25.98 -47.85 -26.42
N GLN A 78 24.90 -48.21 -27.13
CA GLN A 78 23.60 -47.56 -26.96
C GLN A 78 23.14 -47.67 -25.51
N ASN A 79 23.06 -48.88 -24.95
CA ASN A 79 22.57 -49.09 -23.60
C ASN A 79 23.38 -48.36 -22.53
N GLN A 80 24.72 -48.32 -22.65
CA GLN A 80 25.58 -47.56 -21.72
C GLN A 80 25.30 -46.05 -21.80
N TYR A 81 25.17 -45.51 -23.01
CA TYR A 81 24.95 -44.08 -23.21
C TYR A 81 23.55 -43.63 -22.75
N TYR A 82 22.51 -44.43 -23.02
CA TYR A 82 21.17 -44.18 -22.51
C TYR A 82 21.15 -44.19 -20.98
N LYS A 83 21.77 -45.20 -20.38
CA LYS A 83 21.86 -45.31 -18.92
C LYS A 83 22.46 -44.04 -18.30
N ALA A 84 23.50 -43.47 -18.92
CA ALA A 84 24.11 -42.23 -18.46
C ALA A 84 23.14 -41.03 -18.45
N PHE A 85 22.25 -40.87 -19.44
CA PHE A 85 21.25 -39.79 -19.41
C PHE A 85 20.28 -39.94 -18.24
N PHE A 86 19.79 -41.16 -17.99
CA PHE A 86 18.88 -41.43 -16.89
C PHE A 86 19.56 -41.31 -15.52
N GLU A 87 20.81 -41.77 -15.38
CA GLU A 87 21.60 -41.60 -14.16
C GLU A 87 21.87 -40.13 -13.87
N ASN A 88 22.27 -39.35 -14.87
CA ASN A 88 22.47 -37.91 -14.73
C ASN A 88 21.17 -37.20 -14.33
N LYS A 89 20.04 -37.57 -14.95
CA LYS A 89 18.73 -37.00 -14.60
C LYS A 89 18.28 -37.38 -13.20
N TYR A 90 18.50 -38.64 -12.81
CA TYR A 90 18.21 -39.12 -11.46
C TYR A 90 19.02 -38.35 -10.42
N ILE A 91 20.32 -38.14 -10.66
CA ILE A 91 21.19 -37.33 -9.80
C ILE A 91 20.71 -35.88 -9.76
N SER A 92 20.36 -35.27 -10.89
CA SER A 92 19.90 -33.86 -10.91
C SER A 92 18.59 -33.68 -10.15
N VAL A 93 17.63 -34.60 -10.32
CA VAL A 93 16.35 -34.59 -9.58
C VAL A 93 16.60 -34.81 -8.09
N GLY A 94 17.53 -35.70 -7.72
CA GLY A 94 17.96 -35.88 -6.33
C GLY A 94 18.47 -34.58 -5.69
N LYS A 95 19.35 -33.85 -6.40
CA LYS A 95 19.86 -32.54 -5.97
C LYS A 95 18.74 -31.49 -5.86
N GLU A 96 17.78 -31.50 -6.78
CA GLU A 96 16.63 -30.59 -6.74
C GLU A 96 15.73 -30.88 -5.52
N ILE A 97 15.48 -32.15 -5.22
CA ILE A 97 14.73 -32.57 -4.02
C ILE A 97 15.45 -32.11 -2.74
N GLU A 98 16.77 -32.27 -2.66
CA GLU A 98 17.57 -31.78 -1.53
C GLU A 98 17.44 -30.26 -1.39
N ASN A 99 17.59 -29.51 -2.48
CA ASN A 99 17.41 -28.06 -2.47
C ASN A 99 16.01 -27.63 -2.02
N LEU A 100 14.95 -28.26 -2.55
CA LEU A 100 13.56 -27.98 -2.16
C LEU A 100 13.30 -28.31 -0.68
N ARG A 101 13.92 -29.36 -0.14
CA ARG A 101 13.85 -29.68 1.30
C ARG A 101 14.49 -28.58 2.14
N GLU A 102 15.64 -28.05 1.73
CA GLU A 102 16.30 -26.93 2.42
C GLU A 102 15.48 -25.64 2.34
N VAL A 103 14.90 -25.31 1.16
CA VAL A 103 13.98 -24.15 1.03
C VAL A 103 12.77 -24.30 1.95
N ARG A 104 12.14 -25.48 1.96
CA ARG A 104 10.99 -25.76 2.85
C ARG A 104 11.37 -25.60 4.33
N LYS A 105 12.56 -26.04 4.73
CA LYS A 105 13.07 -25.88 6.09
C LYS A 105 13.26 -24.41 6.43
N LYS A 106 13.85 -23.60 5.54
CA LYS A 106 14.00 -22.15 5.72
C LYS A 106 12.66 -21.43 5.85
N LEU A 107 11.68 -21.77 5.00
CA LEU A 107 10.32 -21.22 5.09
C LEU A 107 9.65 -21.59 6.41
N LYS A 108 9.74 -22.85 6.84
CA LYS A 108 9.18 -23.29 8.13
C LYS A 108 9.82 -22.55 9.31
N TYR A 109 11.15 -22.38 9.29
CA TYR A 109 11.84 -21.60 10.31
C TYR A 109 11.31 -20.15 10.35
N LYS A 110 11.14 -19.51 9.19
CA LYS A 110 10.63 -18.12 9.14
C LYS A 110 9.20 -18.00 9.66
N ILE A 111 8.32 -18.97 9.38
CA ILE A 111 6.96 -19.02 9.92
C ILE A 111 7.01 -19.13 11.45
N GLN A 112 7.81 -20.06 11.99
CA GLN A 112 7.95 -20.26 13.43
C GLN A 112 8.55 -19.04 14.13
N GLU A 113 9.53 -18.37 13.50
CA GLU A 113 10.09 -17.11 13.97
C GLU A 113 8.99 -16.05 14.11
N LEU A 114 8.15 -15.87 13.09
CA LEU A 114 7.05 -14.90 13.10
C LEU A 114 5.95 -15.26 14.12
N GLU A 115 5.60 -16.55 14.26
CA GLU A 115 4.63 -17.03 15.26
C GLU A 115 5.12 -16.83 16.70
N SER A 116 6.44 -16.86 16.92
CA SER A 116 7.03 -16.66 18.26
C SER A 116 7.06 -15.20 18.71
N LEU A 117 6.79 -14.25 17.81
CA LEU A 117 6.68 -12.83 18.14
C LEU A 117 5.34 -12.58 18.83
N ASN A 118 5.33 -12.59 20.17
CA ASN A 118 4.19 -12.09 20.94
C ASN A 118 4.07 -10.57 20.77
N ILE A 119 3.10 -10.14 19.96
CA ILE A 119 2.75 -8.72 19.82
C ILE A 119 1.65 -8.41 20.83
N ASN A 120 2.04 -8.22 22.08
CA ASN A 120 1.15 -7.61 23.06
C ASN A 120 1.24 -6.08 22.92
N PRO A 121 0.12 -5.34 22.97
CA PRO A 121 0.17 -3.89 23.00
C PRO A 121 1.00 -3.46 24.21
N LYS A 122 2.10 -2.75 23.94
CA LYS A 122 3.08 -2.40 24.96
C LYS A 122 2.72 -1.09 25.65
N ASN A 123 2.10 -0.18 24.91
CA ASN A 123 1.82 1.17 25.36
C ASN A 123 0.40 1.55 24.97
N LYS A 124 -0.46 1.82 25.95
CA LYS A 124 -1.76 2.43 25.68
C LYS A 124 -1.56 3.90 25.29
N ILE A 125 -2.19 4.34 24.21
CA ILE A 125 -2.22 5.73 23.79
C ILE A 125 -3.46 6.40 24.38
N GLY A 126 -3.27 7.58 24.92
CA GLY A 126 -4.32 8.42 25.47
C GLY A 126 -3.78 9.82 25.70
N ILE A 127 -4.62 10.71 26.23
CA ILE A 127 -4.27 12.12 26.38
C ILE A 127 -3.48 12.30 27.67
N ASP A 128 -2.18 12.55 27.58
CA ASP A 128 -1.33 12.82 28.74
C ASP A 128 -1.78 14.11 29.46
N PHE A 129 -1.90 14.05 30.79
CA PHE A 129 -2.28 15.18 31.63
C PHE A 129 -1.49 16.45 31.35
N LYS A 130 -0.20 16.33 31.04
CA LYS A 130 0.66 17.50 30.78
C LYS A 130 0.25 18.29 29.54
N HIS A 131 -0.54 17.69 28.64
CA HIS A 131 -1.00 18.31 27.39
C HIS A 131 -2.47 18.76 27.46
N LEU A 132 -3.13 18.75 28.62
CA LEU A 132 -4.51 19.25 28.73
C LEU A 132 -4.66 20.73 28.37
N ASN A 133 -3.59 21.50 28.55
CA ASN A 133 -3.52 22.92 28.18
C ASN A 133 -3.57 23.17 26.66
N VAL A 134 -3.39 22.14 25.83
CA VAL A 134 -3.55 22.23 24.38
C VAL A 134 -4.99 22.58 24.01
N PHE A 135 -5.96 22.15 24.81
CA PHE A 135 -7.37 22.24 24.44
C PHE A 135 -8.06 23.52 24.90
N LYS A 136 -8.93 24.03 24.03
CA LYS A 136 -9.76 25.21 24.25
C LYS A 136 -11.22 24.94 23.98
N CYS A 137 -12.06 25.65 24.72
CA CYS A 137 -13.49 25.60 24.50
C CYS A 137 -13.86 26.26 23.17
N LEU A 138 -14.52 25.52 22.27
CA LEU A 138 -15.04 26.02 20.99
C LEU A 138 -16.01 27.21 21.13
N LYS A 139 -16.67 27.35 22.29
CA LYS A 139 -17.65 28.42 22.53
C LYS A 139 -17.06 29.72 23.09
N CYS A 140 -16.11 29.63 24.02
CA CYS A 140 -15.62 30.80 24.77
C CYS A 140 -14.09 30.91 24.84
N ASN A 141 -13.37 30.03 24.14
CA ASN A 141 -11.91 29.96 24.08
C ASN A 141 -11.21 29.84 25.46
N SER A 142 -11.94 29.42 26.50
CA SER A 142 -11.37 29.21 27.83
C SER A 142 -10.78 27.81 27.96
N ASN A 143 -9.86 27.64 28.91
CA ASN A 143 -9.25 26.35 29.21
C ASN A 143 -10.29 25.31 29.61
N LEU A 144 -10.02 24.05 29.23
CA LEU A 144 -10.82 22.91 29.65
C LEU A 144 -10.22 22.26 30.90
N VAL A 145 -11.09 21.72 31.75
CA VAL A 145 -10.69 21.01 32.97
C VAL A 145 -11.24 19.59 32.93
N LEU A 146 -10.44 18.61 33.32
CA LEU A 146 -10.92 17.23 33.46
C LEU A 146 -11.93 17.17 34.63
N SER A 147 -13.18 16.89 34.30
CA SER A 147 -14.29 16.78 35.27
C SER A 147 -14.37 15.38 35.85
N LYS A 148 -14.20 14.36 35.01
CA LYS A 148 -14.21 12.93 35.34
C LYS A 148 -13.29 12.20 34.38
N GLY A 149 -12.63 11.13 34.81
CA GLY A 149 -11.91 10.27 33.88
C GLY A 149 -11.29 9.03 34.50
N ASN A 150 -11.04 8.06 33.62
CA ASN A 150 -10.22 6.88 33.83
C ASN A 150 -8.82 7.15 33.28
N VAL A 151 -7.80 6.85 34.08
CA VAL A 151 -6.41 7.20 33.81
C VAL A 151 -5.57 5.92 33.86
N ASP A 152 -4.70 5.77 32.87
CA ASP A 152 -3.66 4.75 32.87
C ASP A 152 -2.31 5.40 32.53
N ASN A 153 -1.30 5.20 33.38
CA ASN A 153 0.05 5.74 33.20
C ASN A 153 0.09 7.25 32.82
N ASN A 154 -0.60 8.10 33.58
CA ASN A 154 -0.75 9.55 33.35
C ASN A 154 -1.44 9.94 32.02
N LYS A 155 -2.06 8.98 31.33
CA LYS A 155 -2.85 9.23 30.13
C LYS A 155 -4.33 9.04 30.45
N ILE A 156 -5.14 9.98 30.02
CA ILE A 156 -6.59 9.91 30.13
C ILE A 156 -7.08 9.00 29.01
N ILE A 157 -7.74 7.91 29.40
CA ILE A 157 -8.31 6.93 28.48
C ILE A 157 -9.78 7.24 28.27
N ASP A 158 -10.54 7.43 29.33
CA ASP A 158 -11.95 7.80 29.23
C ASP A 158 -12.17 9.02 30.10
N GLY A 159 -13.01 9.96 29.69
CA GLY A 159 -13.25 11.13 30.52
C GLY A 159 -14.12 12.20 29.90
N VAL A 160 -14.32 13.26 30.67
CA VAL A 160 -15.06 14.45 30.26
C VAL A 160 -14.23 15.68 30.58
N LEU A 161 -13.85 16.42 29.55
CA LEU A 161 -13.31 17.76 29.69
C LEU A 161 -14.48 18.75 29.74
N ARG A 162 -14.48 19.65 30.72
CA ARG A 162 -15.55 20.63 30.93
C ARG A 162 -14.98 22.04 30.90
N CYS A 163 -15.68 22.93 30.22
CA CYS A 163 -15.40 24.35 30.25
C CYS A 163 -16.23 25.04 31.36
N SER A 164 -15.74 26.17 31.88
CA SER A 164 -16.49 27.06 32.77
C SER A 164 -17.81 27.56 32.17
N CYS A 165 -17.95 27.62 30.84
CA CYS A 165 -19.19 27.99 30.16
C CYS A 165 -20.23 26.85 30.09
N GLY A 166 -19.92 25.68 30.66
CA GLY A 166 -20.80 24.52 30.73
C GLY A 166 -20.72 23.55 29.54
N LEU A 167 -19.90 23.84 28.52
CA LEU A 167 -19.69 22.92 27.40
C LEU A 167 -18.78 21.75 27.82
N GLU A 168 -19.10 20.55 27.34
CA GLU A 168 -18.41 19.30 27.67
C GLU A 168 -17.88 18.63 26.41
N TYR A 169 -16.75 17.93 26.57
CA TYR A 169 -16.06 17.19 25.53
C TYR A 169 -15.71 15.81 26.06
N ILE A 170 -15.97 14.77 25.26
CA ILE A 170 -15.83 13.40 25.70
C ILE A 170 -14.48 12.85 25.23
N ILE A 171 -13.79 12.15 26.11
CA ILE A 171 -12.64 11.32 25.76
C ILE A 171 -13.12 9.87 25.82
N GLU A 172 -13.02 9.15 24.71
CA GLU A 172 -13.36 7.73 24.57
C GLU A 172 -12.13 6.98 24.08
N ASP A 173 -11.65 5.99 24.86
CA ASP A 173 -10.45 5.20 24.54
C ASP A 173 -9.25 6.04 24.06
N GLY A 174 -8.96 7.13 24.76
CA GLY A 174 -7.83 8.02 24.52
C GLY A 174 -8.04 9.01 23.38
N ILE A 175 -9.22 9.05 22.77
CA ILE A 175 -9.57 9.91 21.63
C ILE A 175 -10.52 11.01 22.12
N LEU A 176 -10.20 12.27 21.83
CA LEU A 176 -11.11 13.39 22.11
C LEU A 176 -12.19 13.45 21.02
N VAL A 177 -13.45 13.26 21.38
CA VAL A 177 -14.59 13.20 20.46
C VAL A 177 -15.41 14.48 20.56
N ILE A 178 -15.58 15.16 19.42
CA ILE A 178 -16.35 16.39 19.27
C ILE A 178 -17.55 16.10 18.37
N ASN A 179 -18.76 16.42 18.85
CA ASN A 179 -20.01 16.32 18.09
C ASN A 179 -20.15 14.97 17.33
N GLN A 180 -20.54 13.91 18.06
CA GLN A 180 -20.81 12.59 17.49
C GLN A 180 -21.88 12.65 16.37
N GLN A 181 -21.44 12.75 15.13
CA GLN A 181 -22.19 12.27 13.98
C GLN A 181 -21.42 11.11 13.39
N SER A 182 -21.43 9.96 14.08
CA SER A 182 -20.80 8.74 13.58
C SER A 182 -21.48 8.31 12.28
N LYS A 183 -20.92 8.71 11.14
CA LYS A 183 -21.22 8.06 9.87
C LYS A 183 -20.43 6.77 9.83
N GLY A 184 -20.96 5.71 10.45
CA GLY A 184 -20.38 4.38 10.32
C GLY A 184 -20.36 4.02 8.83
N HIS A 185 -19.17 4.00 8.22
CA HIS A 185 -19.01 3.77 6.78
C HIS A 185 -19.24 2.29 6.38
N GLY A 186 -19.66 1.44 7.31
CA GLY A 186 -19.85 -0.01 7.07
C GLY A 186 -18.55 -0.76 6.80
N VAL A 187 -17.39 -0.10 6.96
CA VAL A 187 -16.06 -0.67 6.79
C VAL A 187 -15.55 -1.15 8.15
N ASN A 188 -15.13 -2.42 8.22
CA ASN A 188 -14.45 -2.95 9.39
C ASN A 188 -12.96 -2.63 9.28
N PHE A 189 -12.47 -1.69 10.09
CA PHE A 189 -11.05 -1.33 10.12
C PHE A 189 -10.27 -2.29 11.03
N ASP A 190 -10.05 -3.52 10.55
CA ASP A 190 -9.23 -4.54 11.21
C ASP A 190 -7.87 -4.74 10.50
N PHE A 191 -7.07 -5.71 10.93
CA PHE A 191 -5.81 -6.05 10.23
C PHE A 191 -5.99 -6.42 8.76
N ASN A 192 -7.14 -6.99 8.38
CA ASN A 192 -7.43 -7.34 7.00
C ASN A 192 -7.70 -6.11 6.16
N TYR A 193 -8.10 -4.97 6.75
CA TYR A 193 -8.33 -3.73 6.01
C TYR A 193 -7.12 -3.31 5.16
N ILE A 194 -5.90 -3.37 5.71
CA ILE A 194 -4.69 -3.01 4.94
C ILE A 194 -4.40 -4.02 3.83
N VAL A 195 -4.62 -5.31 4.11
CA VAL A 195 -4.44 -6.38 3.11
C VAL A 195 -5.46 -6.23 1.98
N GLU A 196 -6.71 -5.94 2.31
CA GLU A 196 -7.78 -5.65 1.36
C GLU A 196 -7.44 -4.39 0.56
N TYR A 197 -7.06 -3.29 1.21
CA TYR A 197 -6.65 -2.06 0.54
C TYR A 197 -5.53 -2.33 -0.48
N ILE A 198 -4.46 -3.02 -0.09
CA ILE A 198 -3.35 -3.33 -1.00
C ILE A 198 -3.79 -4.26 -2.14
N SER A 199 -4.58 -5.29 -1.86
CA SER A 199 -4.99 -6.28 -2.87
C SER A 199 -6.03 -5.77 -3.87
N LEU A 200 -6.84 -4.77 -3.46
CA LEU A 200 -7.89 -4.16 -4.27
C LEU A 200 -7.49 -2.80 -4.86
N THR A 201 -6.22 -2.41 -4.72
CA THR A 201 -5.69 -1.16 -5.26
C THR A 201 -4.69 -1.44 -6.38
N ASP A 202 -4.72 -0.60 -7.42
CA ASP A 202 -3.78 -0.72 -8.51
C ASP A 202 -2.32 -0.58 -8.04
N ILE A 203 -1.44 -1.45 -8.53
CA ILE A 203 -0.05 -1.53 -8.08
C ILE A 203 0.76 -0.27 -8.43
N GLU A 204 0.46 0.37 -9.57
CA GLU A 204 1.15 1.61 -9.95
C GLU A 204 0.69 2.78 -9.06
N TYR A 205 -0.58 2.77 -8.67
CA TYR A 205 -1.10 3.74 -7.70
C TYR A 205 -0.45 3.56 -6.32
N LEU A 206 -0.34 2.32 -5.83
CA LEU A 206 0.34 2.03 -4.56
C LEU A 206 1.82 2.42 -4.59
N ASP A 207 2.54 2.10 -5.67
CA ASP A 207 3.93 2.53 -5.85
C ASP A 207 4.06 4.05 -5.83
N LYS A 208 3.13 4.77 -6.47
CA LYS A 208 3.08 6.24 -6.43
C LYS A 208 2.86 6.78 -5.01
N VAL A 209 1.90 6.24 -4.26
CA VAL A 209 1.63 6.66 -2.87
C VAL A 209 2.89 6.45 -2.01
N TYR A 210 3.53 5.28 -2.12
CA TYR A 210 4.75 4.97 -1.39
C TYR A 210 5.91 5.90 -1.78
N ARG A 211 6.13 6.13 -3.08
CA ARG A 211 7.16 7.08 -3.55
C ARG A 211 6.93 8.49 -3.03
N ASN A 212 5.67 8.94 -2.99
CA ASN A 212 5.34 10.28 -2.50
C ASN A 212 5.67 10.42 -1.01
N LEU A 213 5.34 9.41 -0.20
CA LEU A 213 5.72 9.34 1.22
C LEU A 213 7.24 9.44 1.38
N GLU A 214 7.99 8.60 0.67
CA GLU A 214 9.45 8.56 0.73
C GLU A 214 10.12 9.86 0.26
N LEU A 215 9.57 10.50 -0.78
CA LEU A 215 10.12 11.75 -1.31
C LEU A 215 9.92 12.90 -0.32
N ILE A 216 8.74 13.04 0.29
CA ILE A 216 8.48 14.04 1.32
C ILE A 216 9.31 13.75 2.56
N HIS A 217 9.31 12.50 3.04
CA HIS A 217 10.07 12.05 4.20
C HIS A 217 11.54 12.47 4.13
N LYS A 218 12.20 12.25 2.98
CA LYS A 218 13.60 12.65 2.74
C LYS A 218 13.87 14.15 2.79
N LYS A 219 12.84 14.99 2.80
CA LYS A 219 12.98 16.46 2.92
C LYS A 219 12.77 16.97 4.34
N ILE A 220 12.17 16.17 5.21
CA ILE A 220 11.85 16.58 6.56
C ILE A 220 13.10 16.46 7.44
N GLU A 221 13.51 17.58 8.03
CA GLU A 221 14.51 17.60 9.10
C GLU A 221 13.80 17.43 10.45
N PHE A 222 13.62 16.20 10.92
CA PHE A 222 12.84 15.92 12.15
C PHE A 222 13.40 16.58 13.41
N ASP A 223 14.70 16.89 13.46
CA ASP A 223 15.31 17.64 14.56
C ASP A 223 14.71 19.05 14.71
N GLU A 224 14.26 19.66 13.61
CA GLU A 224 13.55 20.93 13.64
C GLU A 224 12.20 20.80 14.35
N PHE A 225 11.66 19.59 14.56
CA PHE A 225 10.35 19.37 15.17
C PHE A 225 10.39 19.14 16.69
N LYS A 226 11.57 19.23 17.32
CA LYS A 226 11.70 19.12 18.77
C LYS A 226 10.88 20.20 19.49
N ASN A 227 10.15 19.80 20.52
CA ASN A 227 9.25 20.67 21.31
C ASN A 227 8.19 21.41 20.48
N LYS A 228 7.86 20.92 19.28
CA LYS A 228 6.86 21.53 18.39
C LYS A 228 5.53 20.80 18.45
N MET A 229 4.45 21.54 18.15
CA MET A 229 3.12 20.98 17.95
C MET A 229 2.87 20.76 16.46
N ILE A 230 2.55 19.51 16.11
CA ILE A 230 2.29 19.05 14.76
C ILE A 230 0.79 18.76 14.65
N LEU A 231 0.11 19.30 13.64
CA LEU A 231 -1.30 19.03 13.35
C LEU A 231 -1.40 18.31 12.01
N GLU A 232 -2.00 17.12 12.00
CA GLU A 232 -2.34 16.37 10.79
C GLU A 232 -3.83 16.45 10.50
N LEU A 233 -4.17 16.93 9.30
CA LEU A 233 -5.53 17.03 8.81
C LEU A 233 -5.89 15.78 8.00
N GLY A 234 -6.90 15.04 8.45
CA GLY A 234 -7.40 13.86 7.74
C GLY A 234 -6.43 12.69 7.87
N SER A 235 -6.04 12.35 9.09
CA SER A 235 -5.07 11.29 9.37
C SER A 235 -5.48 9.93 8.78
N GLY A 236 -6.79 9.68 8.62
CA GLY A 236 -7.33 8.48 8.00
C GLY A 236 -6.79 7.20 8.63
N SER A 237 -6.29 6.28 7.80
CA SER A 237 -5.62 5.06 8.28
C SER A 237 -4.16 5.30 8.69
N GLY A 238 -3.69 6.55 8.71
CA GLY A 238 -2.36 6.98 9.14
C GLY A 238 -1.23 6.55 8.23
N PHE A 239 -1.39 6.58 6.91
CA PHE A 239 -0.27 6.27 5.99
C PHE A 239 0.95 7.16 6.25
N PHE A 240 0.73 8.47 6.44
CA PHE A 240 1.82 9.39 6.74
C PHE A 240 2.33 9.24 8.18
N LEU A 241 1.45 9.33 9.19
CA LEU A 241 1.86 9.18 10.60
C LEU A 241 2.60 7.85 10.87
N ARG A 242 2.10 6.71 10.38
CA ARG A 242 2.77 5.41 10.56
C ARG A 242 4.14 5.35 9.87
N HIS A 243 4.30 6.06 8.75
CA HIS A 243 5.54 6.11 8.00
C HIS A 243 6.63 6.88 8.77
N ILE A 244 6.27 7.98 9.44
CA ILE A 244 7.23 8.84 10.16
C ILE A 244 7.34 8.55 11.67
N TYR A 245 6.51 7.63 12.19
CA TYR A 245 6.29 7.47 13.64
C TYR A 245 7.58 7.34 14.47
N ASN A 246 8.54 6.53 13.99
CA ASN A 246 9.78 6.28 14.72
C ASN A 246 10.72 7.50 14.75
N GLU A 247 10.59 8.41 13.78
CA GLU A 247 11.47 9.57 13.59
C GLU A 247 10.93 10.85 14.24
N LEU A 248 9.65 10.84 14.62
CA LEU A 248 9.08 11.92 15.42
C LEU A 248 9.90 12.15 16.69
N PRO A 249 10.28 13.39 17.03
CA PRO A 249 10.93 13.68 18.31
C PRO A 249 10.06 13.28 19.50
N ASP A 250 10.67 12.76 20.57
CA ASP A 250 9.95 12.29 21.76
C ASP A 250 9.27 13.43 22.55
N ASP A 251 9.71 14.67 22.34
CA ASP A 251 9.19 15.89 22.96
C ASP A 251 8.21 16.66 22.05
N ALA A 252 8.01 16.21 20.81
CA ALA A 252 6.98 16.76 19.93
C ALA A 252 5.59 16.28 20.37
N ILE A 253 4.57 17.10 20.12
CA ILE A 253 3.15 16.74 20.29
C ILE A 253 2.54 16.62 18.90
N TYR A 254 2.06 15.43 18.56
CA TYR A 254 1.41 15.17 17.28
C TYR A 254 -0.10 15.05 17.48
N ILE A 255 -0.87 15.92 16.84
CA ILE A 255 -2.33 15.95 16.88
C ILE A 255 -2.84 15.40 15.56
N ALA A 256 -3.42 14.19 15.60
CA ALA A 256 -4.05 13.56 14.45
C ALA A 256 -5.55 13.84 14.48
N VAL A 257 -6.05 14.52 13.44
CA VAL A 257 -7.47 14.86 13.30
C VAL A 257 -8.11 14.05 12.18
N ASP A 258 -9.29 13.52 12.44
CA ASP A 258 -10.14 12.83 11.47
C ASP A 258 -11.59 12.88 11.96
N ASN A 259 -12.57 12.67 11.09
CA ASN A 259 -13.97 12.63 11.48
C ASN A 259 -14.51 11.20 11.67
N ASP A 260 -13.70 10.18 11.33
CA ASP A 260 -14.04 8.77 11.47
C ASP A 260 -13.39 8.16 12.72
N LEU A 261 -14.21 7.98 13.76
CA LEU A 261 -13.78 7.40 15.04
C LEU A 261 -13.19 6.00 14.88
N GLU A 262 -13.73 5.18 13.97
CA GLU A 262 -13.28 3.80 13.80
C GLU A 262 -11.92 3.75 13.09
N ARG A 263 -11.64 4.69 12.18
CA ARG A 263 -10.28 4.87 11.62
C ARG A 263 -9.27 5.29 12.68
N HIS A 264 -9.65 6.20 13.58
CA HIS A 264 -8.80 6.58 14.71
C HIS A 264 -8.52 5.41 15.63
N LYS A 265 -9.53 4.62 15.99
CA LYS A 265 -9.35 3.39 16.79
C LYS A 265 -8.40 2.42 16.09
N PHE A 266 -8.55 2.22 14.79
CA PHE A 266 -7.65 1.39 14.00
C PHE A 266 -6.20 1.90 14.02
N LEU A 267 -6.00 3.18 13.68
CA LEU A 267 -4.67 3.80 13.66
C LEU A 267 -4.01 3.76 15.04
N LYS A 268 -4.75 4.13 16.09
CA LYS A 268 -4.32 4.02 17.48
C LYS A 268 -3.87 2.61 17.81
N ASN A 269 -4.71 1.59 17.56
CA ASN A 269 -4.38 0.20 17.84
C ASN A 269 -3.10 -0.25 17.10
N MET A 270 -2.88 0.19 15.86
CA MET A 270 -1.63 -0.09 15.16
C MET A 270 -0.41 0.53 15.84
N LEU A 271 -0.52 1.78 16.31
CA LEU A 271 0.58 2.48 16.98
C LEU A 271 0.87 1.92 18.38
N GLU A 272 -0.13 1.43 19.11
CA GLU A 272 0.03 0.80 20.44
C GLU A 272 0.83 -0.51 20.40
N LEU A 273 0.92 -1.15 19.23
CA LEU A 273 1.73 -2.35 18.98
C LEU A 273 3.20 -2.01 18.66
N MET A 274 3.53 -0.74 18.44
CA MET A 274 4.89 -0.29 18.14
C MET A 274 5.77 -0.27 19.40
N ASN A 275 7.08 -0.45 19.20
CA ASN A 275 8.06 -0.54 20.30
C ASN A 275 8.46 0.81 20.90
N CYS A 276 8.06 1.94 20.30
CA CYS A 276 8.32 3.29 20.79
C CYS A 276 7.00 3.97 21.19
N ASN A 277 7.09 4.98 22.05
CA ASN A 277 5.93 5.73 22.55
C ASN A 277 6.15 7.22 22.25
N LYS A 278 5.35 7.77 21.34
CA LYS A 278 5.36 9.20 20.97
C LYS A 278 4.14 9.91 21.58
N ASN A 279 4.21 11.24 21.76
CA ASN A 279 3.06 12.01 22.26
C ASN A 279 2.04 12.25 21.14
N ILE A 280 1.18 11.26 20.89
CA ILE A 280 0.09 11.36 19.92
C ILE A 280 -1.21 11.70 20.64
N ILE A 281 -1.92 12.70 20.13
CA ILE A 281 -3.27 13.09 20.54
C ILE A 281 -4.19 12.85 19.36
N PHE A 282 -5.23 12.05 19.56
CA PHE A 282 -6.27 11.81 18.56
C PHE A 282 -7.48 12.70 18.86
N ILE A 283 -7.96 13.41 17.84
CA ILE A 283 -9.18 14.21 17.92
C ILE A 283 -10.12 13.76 16.80
N CYS A 284 -11.28 13.24 17.19
CA CYS A 284 -12.36 12.87 16.29
C CYS A 284 -13.32 14.06 16.14
N THR A 285 -13.24 14.79 15.03
CA THR A 285 -14.02 16.01 14.79
C THR A 285 -14.04 16.39 13.31
N ASP A 286 -14.97 17.25 12.92
CA ASP A 286 -14.85 18.01 11.67
C ASP A 286 -13.72 19.04 11.80
N PHE A 287 -12.99 19.30 10.71
CA PHE A 287 -11.85 20.23 10.75
C PHE A 287 -12.20 21.65 11.19
N SER A 288 -13.47 22.04 11.07
CA SER A 288 -13.97 23.34 11.54
C SER A 288 -14.09 23.46 13.07
N GLU A 289 -14.06 22.34 13.80
CA GLU A 289 -14.38 22.26 15.24
C GLU A 289 -13.22 21.72 16.10
N ILE A 290 -11.96 21.88 15.64
CA ILE A 290 -10.79 21.42 16.40
C ILE A 290 -10.61 22.28 17.68
N PRO A 291 -10.72 21.70 18.89
CA PRO A 291 -10.77 22.46 20.15
C PRO A 291 -9.37 22.76 20.69
N ILE A 292 -8.53 23.45 19.93
CA ILE A 292 -7.14 23.76 20.30
C ILE A 292 -6.88 25.26 20.39
N GLU A 293 -5.79 25.65 21.08
CA GLU A 293 -5.36 27.04 21.19
C GLU A 293 -5.03 27.67 19.81
N ASP A 294 -5.45 28.93 19.62
CA ASP A 294 -5.07 29.72 18.47
C ASP A 294 -3.54 29.90 18.39
N LYS A 295 -3.01 29.97 17.16
CA LYS A 295 -1.58 30.18 16.86
C LYS A 295 -0.65 29.28 17.70
N SER A 296 -1.04 28.02 17.88
CA SER A 296 -0.29 27.02 18.65
C SER A 296 0.48 26.02 17.77
N ILE A 297 0.06 25.81 16.53
CA ILE A 297 0.63 24.81 15.62
C ILE A 297 1.89 25.31 14.94
N ASP A 298 2.97 24.54 15.06
CA ASP A 298 4.27 24.83 14.45
C ASP A 298 4.50 24.07 13.14
N VAL A 299 3.85 22.92 12.96
CA VAL A 299 3.96 22.09 11.76
C VAL A 299 2.56 21.63 11.36
N LEU A 300 2.18 21.93 10.12
CA LEU A 300 0.94 21.49 9.53
C LEU A 300 1.22 20.37 8.53
N VAL A 301 0.56 19.24 8.72
CA VAL A 301 0.61 18.08 7.83
C VAL A 301 -0.74 17.97 7.14
N ASP A 302 -0.72 17.99 5.82
CA ASP A 302 -1.87 17.83 4.95
C ASP A 302 -1.54 16.76 3.90
N PHE A 303 -1.66 15.51 4.31
CA PHE A 303 -1.46 14.37 3.42
C PHE A 303 -2.79 13.95 2.83
N THR A 304 -3.23 14.68 1.80
CA THR A 304 -4.52 14.55 1.09
C THR A 304 -5.76 14.98 1.89
N GLY A 305 -5.60 15.57 3.07
CA GLY A 305 -6.71 16.07 3.90
C GLY A 305 -7.51 17.16 3.20
N SER A 306 -6.84 18.20 2.67
CA SER A 306 -7.49 19.26 1.90
C SER A 306 -8.11 18.74 0.60
N SER A 307 -7.49 17.75 -0.05
CA SER A 307 -8.07 17.13 -1.25
C SER A 307 -9.36 16.39 -0.92
N ASN A 308 -9.39 15.64 0.18
CA ASN A 308 -10.60 14.94 0.63
C ASN A 308 -11.71 15.93 1.02
N TYR A 309 -11.35 17.01 1.72
CA TYR A 309 -12.28 18.10 2.02
C TYR A 309 -12.84 18.75 0.75
N GLY A 310 -11.98 18.96 -0.25
CA GLY A 310 -12.31 19.59 -1.53
C GLY A 310 -13.26 18.80 -2.42
N PHE A 311 -13.54 17.52 -2.15
CA PHE A 311 -14.56 16.77 -2.89
C PHE A 311 -15.99 17.25 -2.58
N LEU A 312 -16.20 17.90 -1.43
CA LEU A 312 -17.53 18.30 -0.95
C LEU A 312 -17.61 19.78 -0.55
N ASN A 313 -16.50 20.53 -0.64
CA ASN A 313 -16.41 21.92 -0.21
C ASN A 313 -15.63 22.75 -1.23
N GLU A 314 -16.11 23.97 -1.48
CA GLU A 314 -15.44 24.93 -2.39
C GLU A 314 -14.23 25.61 -1.74
N GLU A 315 -14.26 25.79 -0.41
CA GLU A 315 -13.20 26.49 0.33
C GLU A 315 -11.95 25.61 0.47
N PHE A 316 -10.79 26.26 0.52
CA PHE A 316 -9.52 25.59 0.76
C PHE A 316 -9.31 25.37 2.25
N LEU A 317 -9.28 24.11 2.69
CA LEU A 317 -9.25 23.74 4.11
C LEU A 317 -8.18 24.46 4.93
N LEU A 318 -6.97 24.66 4.39
CA LEU A 318 -5.89 25.30 5.14
C LEU A 318 -6.18 26.75 5.52
N LYS A 319 -7.07 27.42 4.78
CA LYS A 319 -7.54 28.77 5.11
C LYS A 319 -8.49 28.76 6.31
N GLU A 320 -9.37 27.77 6.39
CA GLU A 320 -10.36 27.62 7.47
C GLU A 320 -9.69 27.36 8.83
N ILE A 321 -8.57 26.65 8.82
CA ILE A 321 -7.81 26.29 10.03
C ILE A 321 -6.64 27.25 10.33
N ASP A 322 -6.43 28.30 9.52
CA ASP A 322 -5.27 29.21 9.66
C ASP A 322 -5.18 29.88 11.05
N LYS A 323 -6.32 30.08 11.71
CA LYS A 323 -6.37 30.66 13.06
C LYS A 323 -5.50 29.89 14.08
N TYR A 324 -5.32 28.58 13.90
CA TYR A 324 -4.49 27.73 14.77
C TYR A 324 -2.99 27.78 14.43
N ILE A 325 -2.63 28.27 13.23
CA ILE A 325 -1.28 28.10 12.67
C ILE A 325 -0.37 29.30 12.97
N LYS A 326 0.81 29.04 13.54
CA LYS A 326 1.82 30.07 13.82
C LYS A 326 2.34 30.75 12.55
N GLY A 327 2.83 31.97 12.70
CA GLY A 327 3.45 32.74 11.60
C GLY A 327 4.77 32.17 11.08
N SER A 328 5.37 31.21 11.78
CA SER A 328 6.62 30.53 11.41
C SER A 328 6.42 29.04 11.11
N ALA A 329 5.18 28.62 10.85
CA ALA A 329 4.82 27.22 10.73
C ALA A 329 5.38 26.59 9.45
N TRP A 330 5.70 25.30 9.55
CA TRP A 330 6.01 24.44 8.41
C TRP A 330 4.73 23.87 7.80
N LEU A 331 4.74 23.64 6.49
CA LEU A 331 3.70 22.88 5.79
C LEU A 331 4.33 21.68 5.09
N ILE A 332 3.76 20.51 5.36
CA ILE A 332 4.02 19.25 4.68
C ILE A 332 2.73 18.86 3.95
N GLY A 333 2.68 19.07 2.64
CA GLY A 333 1.48 18.91 1.83
C GLY A 333 1.64 17.82 0.77
N THR A 334 0.58 17.04 0.56
CA THR A 334 0.41 16.17 -0.61
C THR A 334 -1.03 16.27 -1.08
N TYR A 335 -1.24 16.69 -2.31
CA TYR A 335 -2.56 17.00 -2.85
C TYR A 335 -2.87 16.16 -4.08
N ILE A 336 -4.11 15.66 -4.17
CA ILE A 336 -4.65 14.94 -5.34
C ILE A 336 -5.01 15.95 -6.42
N MET A 337 -4.41 15.84 -7.59
CA MET A 337 -4.60 16.76 -8.71
C MET A 337 -5.12 16.03 -9.95
N PHE A 338 -5.94 16.73 -10.73
CA PHE A 338 -6.50 16.21 -11.97
C PHE A 338 -5.88 16.95 -13.15
N LYS A 339 -5.38 16.20 -14.13
CA LYS A 339 -4.87 16.77 -15.39
C LYS A 339 -6.00 17.30 -16.26
N ASN A 340 -7.15 16.65 -16.18
CA ASN A 340 -8.37 17.00 -16.88
C ASN A 340 -9.58 16.38 -16.16
N PHE A 341 -10.75 16.97 -16.38
CA PHE A 341 -12.04 16.43 -15.93
C PHE A 341 -12.82 15.98 -17.16
N SER A 342 -13.31 14.74 -17.13
CA SER A 342 -14.16 14.18 -18.17
C SER A 342 -15.58 14.71 -18.05
N ILE A 343 -16.38 14.53 -19.11
CA ILE A 343 -17.81 14.88 -19.06
C ILE A 343 -18.59 14.06 -18.02
N ASN A 344 -18.06 12.90 -17.62
CA ASN A 344 -18.63 12.00 -16.62
C ASN A 344 -17.91 12.11 -15.26
N SER A 345 -17.14 13.18 -15.03
CA SER A 345 -16.41 13.37 -13.79
C SER A 345 -17.35 13.28 -12.59
N LYS A 346 -16.92 12.56 -11.55
CA LYS A 346 -17.65 12.51 -10.27
C LYS A 346 -17.56 13.83 -9.50
N ILE A 347 -16.65 14.73 -9.90
CA ILE A 347 -16.40 16.01 -9.23
C ILE A 347 -17.24 17.08 -9.93
N ALA A 348 -18.21 17.64 -9.19
CA ALA A 348 -19.04 18.75 -9.63
C ALA A 348 -18.17 20.00 -9.91
N GLU A 349 -18.61 20.86 -10.83
CA GLU A 349 -17.78 21.94 -11.37
C GLU A 349 -17.31 22.94 -10.31
N GLU A 350 -18.18 23.22 -9.34
CA GLU A 350 -17.92 24.09 -8.19
C GLU A 350 -16.71 23.61 -7.35
N TYR A 351 -16.48 22.30 -7.25
CA TYR A 351 -15.44 21.70 -6.42
C TYR A 351 -14.10 21.51 -7.15
N ARG A 352 -14.06 21.62 -8.48
CA ARG A 352 -12.88 21.28 -9.30
C ARG A 352 -11.66 22.15 -9.00
N LYS A 353 -11.84 23.35 -8.47
CA LYS A 353 -10.74 24.27 -8.10
C LYS A 353 -9.77 23.63 -7.10
N SER A 354 -10.26 22.79 -6.20
CA SER A 354 -9.46 22.08 -5.19
C SER A 354 -8.51 21.03 -5.76
N PHE A 355 -8.61 20.76 -7.06
CA PHE A 355 -7.86 19.70 -7.76
C PHE A 355 -7.04 20.25 -8.94
N ILE A 356 -6.91 21.58 -9.03
CA ILE A 356 -6.12 22.28 -10.05
C ILE A 356 -4.85 22.83 -9.41
N LEU A 357 -3.69 22.42 -9.94
CA LEU A 357 -2.37 22.74 -9.39
C LEU A 357 -2.16 24.24 -9.12
N ASN A 358 -2.40 25.09 -10.11
CA ASN A 358 -2.18 26.54 -9.99
C ASN A 358 -3.04 27.14 -8.87
N ASN A 359 -4.28 26.68 -8.70
CA ASN A 359 -5.18 27.17 -7.65
C ASN A 359 -4.69 26.74 -6.26
N ILE A 360 -4.18 25.52 -6.12
CA ILE A 360 -3.60 25.06 -4.85
C ILE A 360 -2.30 25.81 -4.53
N GLN A 361 -1.42 26.02 -5.51
CA GLN A 361 -0.21 26.84 -5.34
C GLN A 361 -0.55 28.27 -4.92
N GLU A 362 -1.52 28.91 -5.57
CA GLU A 362 -1.97 30.26 -5.21
C GLU A 362 -2.53 30.31 -3.79
N ASN A 363 -3.38 29.35 -3.40
CA ASN A 363 -3.92 29.28 -2.05
C ASN A 363 -2.84 29.09 -0.98
N ILE A 364 -1.85 28.22 -1.22
CA ILE A 364 -0.71 28.02 -0.32
C ILE A 364 0.13 29.30 -0.20
N ASN A 365 0.39 29.98 -1.32
CA ASN A 365 1.14 31.25 -1.35
C ASN A 365 0.40 32.37 -0.62
N ASN A 366 -0.94 32.43 -0.75
CA ASN A 366 -1.78 33.40 -0.04
C ASN A 366 -1.79 33.18 1.47
N LEU A 367 -1.50 31.96 1.93
CA LEU A 367 -1.23 31.62 3.34
C LEU A 367 0.23 31.86 3.75
N HIS A 368 0.99 32.58 2.92
CA HIS A 368 2.37 33.02 3.11
C HIS A 368 3.42 31.90 3.18
N TYR A 369 3.09 30.66 2.82
CA TYR A 369 4.09 29.61 2.76
C TYR A 369 5.00 29.78 1.53
N LYS A 370 6.31 29.66 1.76
CA LYS A 370 7.33 29.66 0.72
C LYS A 370 7.83 28.23 0.49
N PRO A 371 7.90 27.77 -0.78
CA PRO A 371 8.35 26.43 -1.08
C PRO A 371 9.83 26.26 -0.77
N ILE A 372 10.18 25.16 -0.13
CA ILE A 372 11.54 24.63 0.00
C ILE A 372 11.72 23.45 -0.95
N TYR A 373 10.65 22.67 -1.12
CA TYR A 373 10.58 21.60 -2.09
C TYR A 373 9.17 21.46 -2.65
N GLU A 374 9.09 21.28 -3.97
CA GLU A 374 7.87 20.98 -4.69
C GLU A 374 8.15 19.84 -5.66
N ASN A 375 7.15 18.98 -5.87
CA ASN A 375 7.22 17.96 -6.91
C ASN A 375 5.82 17.61 -7.43
N VAL A 376 5.75 17.17 -8.67
CA VAL A 376 4.53 16.71 -9.32
C VAL A 376 4.78 15.28 -9.80
N SER A 377 3.97 14.34 -9.33
CA SER A 377 4.10 12.93 -9.73
C SER A 377 3.67 12.74 -11.19
N ALA A 378 4.04 11.60 -11.78
CA ALA A 378 3.44 11.17 -13.03
C ALA A 378 1.91 10.97 -12.87
N PRO A 379 1.12 11.26 -13.92
CA PRO A 379 -0.31 10.96 -13.94
C PRO A 379 -0.57 9.46 -14.03
N LEU A 380 -1.67 9.03 -13.42
CA LEU A 380 -2.25 7.68 -13.53
C LEU A 380 -3.72 7.80 -13.92
N ASP A 381 -4.27 6.81 -14.60
CA ASP A 381 -5.69 6.75 -15.00
C ASP A 381 -6.50 5.73 -14.19
N LYS A 382 -5.87 5.11 -13.18
CA LYS A 382 -6.47 4.08 -12.35
C LYS A 382 -6.01 4.17 -10.89
N GLY A 383 -6.92 3.87 -9.96
CA GLY A 383 -6.69 3.75 -8.53
C GLY A 383 -7.21 2.41 -7.98
N GLY A 384 -7.66 2.40 -6.74
CA GLY A 384 -8.25 1.23 -6.08
C GLY A 384 -9.74 1.33 -5.82
N LYS A 385 -10.26 0.35 -5.08
CA LYS A 385 -11.66 0.32 -4.61
C LYS A 385 -12.06 1.58 -3.83
N TYR A 386 -11.12 2.15 -3.07
CA TYR A 386 -11.38 3.29 -2.18
C TYR A 386 -11.07 4.64 -2.83
N GLU A 387 -10.29 4.67 -3.91
CA GLU A 387 -10.07 5.82 -4.78
C GLU A 387 -11.13 5.87 -5.87
N ASP A 388 -12.40 5.97 -5.47
CA ASP A 388 -13.51 5.84 -6.40
C ASP A 388 -13.69 7.06 -7.33
N TYR A 389 -12.90 8.12 -7.14
CA TYR A 389 -12.90 9.33 -7.97
C TYR A 389 -12.26 9.13 -9.36
N PHE A 390 -11.60 8.01 -9.63
CA PHE A 390 -11.07 7.71 -10.96
C PHE A 390 -12.20 7.44 -11.96
N VAL A 391 -12.26 8.25 -13.03
CA VAL A 391 -13.19 8.07 -14.15
C VAL A 391 -12.42 7.90 -15.45
N LYS A 392 -12.93 7.03 -16.34
CA LYS A 392 -12.30 6.78 -17.65
C LYS A 392 -12.11 8.08 -18.43
N GLY A 393 -10.87 8.32 -18.86
CA GLY A 393 -10.48 9.51 -19.60
C GLY A 393 -9.96 10.65 -18.73
N GLU A 394 -9.89 10.46 -17.41
CA GLU A 394 -9.21 11.37 -16.48
C GLU A 394 -7.86 10.80 -16.07
N GLU A 395 -6.91 11.70 -15.82
CA GLU A 395 -5.59 11.37 -15.32
C GLU A 395 -5.35 12.13 -14.00
N VAL A 396 -4.99 11.39 -12.95
CA VAL A 396 -4.79 11.89 -11.59
C VAL A 396 -3.32 11.77 -11.21
N TYR A 397 -2.76 12.86 -10.71
CA TYR A 397 -1.40 12.94 -10.18
C TYR A 397 -1.40 13.54 -8.78
N SER A 398 -0.23 13.60 -8.15
CA SER A 398 -0.05 14.20 -6.84
C SER A 398 0.87 15.41 -6.93
N TYR A 399 0.50 16.47 -6.22
CA TYR A 399 1.37 17.62 -5.98
C TYR A 399 1.90 17.56 -4.55
N LEU A 400 3.23 17.52 -4.42
CA LEU A 400 3.96 17.45 -3.17
C LEU A 400 4.50 18.83 -2.84
N TYR A 401 4.33 19.25 -1.59
CA TYR A 401 4.81 20.53 -1.09
C TYR A 401 5.50 20.35 0.26
N TYR A 402 6.67 20.97 0.41
CA TYR A 402 7.31 21.18 1.70
C TYR A 402 7.82 22.61 1.75
N GLY A 403 7.40 23.36 2.77
CA GLY A 403 7.68 24.78 2.86
C GLY A 403 7.43 25.36 4.24
N LYS A 404 7.64 26.67 4.36
CA LYS A 404 7.54 27.40 5.63
C LYS A 404 7.04 28.82 5.40
N ARG A 405 6.30 29.37 6.37
CA ARG A 405 5.87 30.77 6.37
C ARG A 405 7.03 31.76 6.55
#